data_AF-A0A6H5FU10-F1
#
_entry.id   AF-A0A6H5FU10-F1
#
_cell.length_a   1.000
_cell.length_b   1.000
_cell.length_c   1.000
_cell.angle_alpha   90.00
_cell.angle_beta   90.00
_cell.angle_gamma   90.00
#
_symmetry.space_group_name_H-M   'P 1'
#
loop_
_entity.id
_entity.type
_entity.pdbx_description
1 polymer ?
#
loop_
_entity_poly.entity_id
_entity_poly.type
_entity_poly.pdbx_seq_one_letter_code
_entity_poly.pdbx_strand_id
1 'polypeptide(L)'
;GKPCTNNGETLCNQLQCVADKWGVNRQEGKNPTWNRMESDFRTQLTNLLSGMQDQRKQDPDAKYCNHDTNNQKWDESDAHDAANKTACKLVAAGLQHISSIQGSYSVSEKTPYDNQEFKQFVSCLMLRAVAQQMKEKSIICNIQPGIDAAFAKAGAIKKDHCTNNKPCIVCTLDDRTKDELNDCTIPNGKGPHVNVKPKLESLLTGEESNVNKTIQDLLKTDKSGTLCQRLQCLSSKVDALKSQSQSNA
;
A
#
# COMPACT_ATOMS: atom_id res chain seq x y z
N GLY A 1 -13.89 -7.83 18.66
CA GLY A 1 -14.78 -6.70 19.00
C GLY A 1 -15.42 -6.12 17.76
N LYS A 2 -16.03 -4.92 17.85
CA LYS A 2 -16.48 -4.14 16.69
C LYS A 2 -15.28 -3.87 15.76
N PRO A 3 -15.38 -4.04 14.43
CA PRO A 3 -14.31 -3.68 13.49
C PRO A 3 -13.97 -2.18 13.58
N CYS A 4 -12.69 -1.85 13.46
CA CYS A 4 -12.18 -0.49 13.35
C CYS A 4 -12.15 0.02 11.91
N THR A 5 -12.22 -0.87 10.92
CA THR A 5 -12.02 -0.55 9.50
C THR A 5 -13.31 -0.72 8.69
N ASN A 6 -13.37 -0.10 7.49
CA ASN A 6 -14.53 -0.11 6.59
C ASN A 6 -15.83 0.47 7.20
N ASN A 7 -15.73 1.36 8.18
CA ASN A 7 -16.87 1.92 8.94
C ASN A 7 -17.16 3.40 8.60
N GLY A 8 -16.49 3.97 7.60
CA GLY A 8 -16.64 5.38 7.19
C GLY A 8 -15.83 6.38 8.04
N GLU A 9 -15.05 5.90 9.02
CA GLU A 9 -14.13 6.75 9.79
C GLU A 9 -12.88 7.11 8.98
N THR A 10 -12.23 8.22 9.37
CA THR A 10 -10.95 8.67 8.78
C THR A 10 -9.84 7.66 9.04
N LEU A 11 -8.80 7.64 8.19
CA LEU A 11 -7.67 6.73 8.36
C LEU A 11 -6.98 6.86 9.72
N CYS A 12 -6.92 8.08 10.26
CA CYS A 12 -6.33 8.30 11.59
C CYS A 12 -7.18 7.69 12.72
N ASN A 13 -8.52 7.84 12.66
CA ASN A 13 -9.42 7.23 13.63
C ASN A 13 -9.34 5.70 13.56
N GLN A 14 -9.27 5.14 12.35
CA GLN A 14 -9.08 3.71 12.14
C GLN A 14 -7.75 3.24 12.74
N LEU A 15 -6.66 3.99 12.53
CA LEU A 15 -5.35 3.71 13.12
C LEU A 15 -5.37 3.74 14.64
N GLN A 16 -5.99 4.76 15.24
CA GLN A 16 -6.14 4.87 16.70
C GLN A 16 -6.94 3.69 17.27
N CYS A 17 -8.07 3.34 16.65
CA CYS A 17 -8.88 2.20 17.06
C CYS A 17 -8.10 0.87 16.98
N VAL A 18 -7.39 0.65 15.87
CA VAL A 18 -6.56 -0.54 15.66
C VAL A 18 -5.39 -0.60 16.65
N ALA A 19 -4.73 0.53 16.93
CA ALA A 19 -3.68 0.63 17.92
C ALA A 19 -4.20 0.34 19.34
N ASP A 20 -5.34 0.90 19.72
CA ASP A 20 -5.97 0.63 21.03
C ASP A 20 -6.24 -0.86 21.25
N LYS A 21 -6.81 -1.54 20.24
CA LYS A 21 -7.01 -2.99 20.30
C LYS A 21 -5.69 -3.74 20.41
N TRP A 22 -4.68 -3.35 19.63
CA TRP A 22 -3.35 -3.95 19.69
C TRP A 22 -2.75 -3.86 21.10
N GLY A 23 -2.87 -2.69 21.75
CA GLY A 23 -2.35 -2.44 23.09
C GLY A 23 -3.10 -3.22 24.17
N VAL A 24 -4.44 -3.23 24.13
CA VAL A 24 -5.28 -4.00 25.05
C VAL A 24 -4.96 -5.50 24.96
N ASN A 25 -4.84 -6.02 23.73
CA ASN A 25 -4.57 -7.45 23.50
C ASN A 25 -3.17 -7.88 23.95
N ARG A 26 -2.25 -6.93 24.14
CA ARG A 26 -0.86 -7.16 24.60
C ARG A 26 -0.59 -6.68 26.02
N GLN A 27 -1.64 -6.33 26.78
CA GLN A 27 -1.52 -5.82 28.17
C GLN A 27 -0.73 -4.50 28.29
N GLU A 28 -0.62 -3.73 27.20
CA GLU A 28 -0.03 -2.38 27.19
C GLU A 28 -1.09 -1.29 27.49
N GLY A 29 -2.36 -1.67 27.56
CA GLY A 29 -3.49 -0.75 27.76
C GLY A 29 -3.98 -0.10 26.47
N LYS A 30 -4.93 0.84 26.60
CA LYS A 30 -5.32 1.74 25.49
C LYS A 30 -4.22 2.77 25.28
N ASN A 31 -4.09 3.30 24.06
CA ASN A 31 -3.09 4.29 23.68
C ASN A 31 -1.63 3.77 23.76
N PRO A 32 -1.30 2.62 23.13
CA PRO A 32 0.09 2.17 23.08
C PRO A 32 0.95 3.19 22.34
N THR A 33 2.23 3.25 22.71
CA THR A 33 3.15 4.20 22.09
C THR A 33 3.62 3.70 20.73
N TRP A 34 4.03 4.61 19.85
CA TRP A 34 4.64 4.23 18.57
C TRP A 34 5.79 3.24 18.75
N ASN A 35 6.72 3.52 19.67
CA ASN A 35 7.91 2.68 19.90
C ASN A 35 7.54 1.24 20.30
N ARG A 36 6.39 1.02 20.93
CA ARG A 36 5.89 -0.33 21.27
C ARG A 36 5.39 -1.07 20.03
N MET A 37 4.80 -0.36 19.07
CA MET A 37 4.25 -0.93 17.84
C MET A 37 5.27 -0.98 16.68
N GLU A 38 6.36 -0.23 16.76
CA GLU A 38 7.29 -0.04 15.64
C GLU A 38 7.84 -1.35 15.06
N SER A 39 8.15 -2.33 15.92
CA SER A 39 8.60 -3.65 15.46
C SER A 39 7.55 -4.36 14.61
N ASP A 40 6.28 -4.30 15.01
CA ASP A 40 5.17 -4.94 14.30
C ASP A 40 4.92 -4.23 12.95
N PHE A 41 5.07 -2.89 12.93
CA PHE A 41 5.05 -2.09 11.68
C PHE A 41 6.18 -2.49 10.73
N ARG A 42 7.41 -2.61 11.24
CA ARG A 42 8.57 -3.04 10.46
C ARG A 42 8.36 -4.45 9.90
N THR A 43 7.90 -5.39 10.72
CA THR A 43 7.57 -6.75 10.27
C THR A 43 6.50 -6.73 9.17
N GLN A 44 5.45 -5.92 9.29
CA GLN A 44 4.42 -5.80 8.26
C GLN A 44 4.97 -5.19 6.96
N LEU A 45 5.88 -4.21 7.04
CA LEU A 45 6.55 -3.67 5.86
C LEU A 45 7.41 -4.73 5.15
N THR A 46 8.25 -5.46 5.87
CA THR A 46 9.08 -6.53 5.29
C THR A 46 8.21 -7.61 4.62
N ASN A 47 7.16 -8.05 5.29
CA ASN A 47 6.23 -9.05 4.76
C ASN A 47 5.49 -8.56 3.52
N LEU A 48 5.07 -7.28 3.52
CA LEU A 48 4.42 -6.65 2.39
C LEU A 48 5.37 -6.60 1.18
N LEU A 49 6.60 -6.09 1.34
CA LEU A 49 7.58 -6.01 0.25
C LEU A 49 7.87 -7.39 -0.34
N SER A 50 8.05 -8.41 0.51
CA SER A 50 8.17 -9.81 0.08
C SER A 50 6.93 -10.29 -0.69
N GLY A 51 5.73 -9.93 -0.22
CA GLY A 51 4.47 -10.20 -0.90
C GLY A 51 4.37 -9.54 -2.28
N MET A 52 4.84 -8.30 -2.42
CA MET A 52 4.89 -7.58 -3.70
C MET A 52 5.88 -8.21 -4.69
N GLN A 53 6.96 -8.81 -4.19
CA GLN A 53 7.98 -9.50 -5.00
C GLN A 53 7.60 -10.95 -5.38
N ASP A 54 6.61 -11.54 -4.72
CA ASP A 54 6.17 -12.91 -5.01
C ASP A 54 5.45 -12.94 -6.38
N GLN A 55 6.14 -13.49 -7.39
CA GLN A 55 5.62 -13.58 -8.76
C GLN A 55 4.28 -14.33 -8.85
N ARG A 56 3.99 -15.23 -7.91
CA ARG A 56 2.70 -15.95 -7.85
C ARG A 56 1.54 -15.03 -7.43
N LYS A 57 1.85 -13.88 -6.84
CA LYS A 57 0.89 -12.83 -6.44
C LYS A 57 0.84 -11.67 -7.43
N GLN A 58 1.79 -11.57 -8.35
CA GLN A 58 1.87 -10.52 -9.38
C GLN A 58 0.90 -10.76 -10.54
N ASP A 59 -0.33 -11.16 -10.21
CA ASP A 59 -1.43 -11.40 -11.14
C ASP A 59 -1.04 -12.37 -12.29
N PRO A 60 -0.62 -13.62 -11.97
CA PRO A 60 -0.12 -14.57 -12.97
C PRO A 60 -1.15 -14.92 -14.04
N ASP A 61 -2.43 -14.93 -13.68
CA ASP A 61 -3.56 -15.19 -14.58
C ASP A 61 -4.08 -13.92 -15.27
N ALA A 62 -3.40 -12.78 -15.06
CA ALA A 62 -3.74 -11.48 -15.61
C ALA A 62 -5.20 -11.05 -15.33
N LYS A 63 -5.73 -11.41 -14.16
CA LYS A 63 -7.12 -11.18 -13.74
C LYS A 63 -7.37 -9.72 -13.36
N TYR A 64 -6.39 -9.05 -12.76
CA TYR A 64 -6.57 -7.72 -12.17
C TYR A 64 -5.92 -6.60 -12.99
N CYS A 65 -4.80 -6.88 -13.66
CA CYS A 65 -3.90 -5.91 -14.27
C CYS A 65 -3.79 -6.04 -15.80
N ASN A 66 -4.82 -6.59 -16.45
CA ASN A 66 -4.89 -6.63 -17.91
C ASN A 66 -5.32 -5.30 -18.55
N HIS A 67 -6.02 -4.45 -17.79
CA HIS A 67 -6.55 -3.18 -18.26
C HIS A 67 -6.28 -2.06 -17.25
N ASP A 68 -6.35 -0.82 -17.73
CA ASP A 68 -6.40 0.38 -16.91
C ASP A 68 -7.80 0.59 -16.28
N THR A 69 -8.00 1.73 -15.61
CA THR A 69 -9.29 2.08 -15.00
C THR A 69 -10.39 2.41 -16.02
N ASN A 70 -10.04 2.74 -17.27
CA ASN A 70 -10.97 2.98 -18.39
C ASN A 70 -11.24 1.72 -19.22
N ASN A 71 -10.80 0.55 -18.74
CA ASN A 71 -10.93 -0.73 -19.43
C ASN A 71 -10.17 -0.80 -20.77
N GLN A 72 -9.11 0.00 -20.93
CA GLN A 72 -8.15 -0.09 -22.03
C GLN A 72 -7.06 -1.10 -21.70
N LYS A 73 -6.73 -1.95 -22.67
CA LYS A 73 -5.68 -2.98 -22.49
C LYS A 73 -4.30 -2.31 -22.60
N TRP A 74 -3.39 -2.66 -21.71
CA TRP A 74 -2.00 -2.22 -21.78
C TRP A 74 -1.31 -2.73 -23.05
N ASP A 75 -0.70 -1.84 -23.83
CA ASP A 75 0.20 -2.18 -24.92
C ASP A 75 1.62 -2.40 -24.40
N GLU A 76 2.06 -3.65 -24.28
CA GLU A 76 3.40 -3.97 -23.77
C GLU A 76 4.55 -3.53 -24.72
N SER A 77 4.25 -3.13 -25.96
CA SER A 77 5.24 -2.54 -26.86
C SER A 77 5.50 -1.06 -26.56
N ASP A 78 4.59 -0.41 -25.84
CA ASP A 78 4.77 0.94 -25.31
C ASP A 78 5.37 0.90 -23.90
N ALA A 79 6.44 1.68 -23.69
CA ALA A 79 7.16 1.67 -22.42
C ALA A 79 6.35 2.23 -21.24
N HIS A 80 5.44 3.17 -21.49
CA HIS A 80 4.58 3.74 -20.47
C HIS A 80 3.52 2.73 -20.03
N ASP A 81 2.90 2.02 -20.97
CA ASP A 81 1.92 0.96 -20.67
C ASP A 81 2.59 -0.25 -20.00
N ALA A 82 3.78 -0.66 -20.44
CA ALA A 82 4.55 -1.71 -19.78
C ALA A 82 4.92 -1.34 -18.32
N ALA A 83 5.30 -0.08 -18.08
CA ALA A 83 5.58 0.42 -16.73
C ALA A 83 4.32 0.45 -15.86
N ASN A 84 3.18 0.90 -16.39
CA ASN A 84 1.91 0.90 -15.67
C ASN A 84 1.42 -0.51 -15.37
N LYS A 85 1.53 -1.46 -16.30
CA LYS A 85 1.22 -2.87 -16.05
C LYS A 85 2.09 -3.45 -14.94
N THR A 86 3.38 -3.10 -14.92
CA THR A 86 4.32 -3.51 -13.86
C THR A 86 3.93 -2.91 -12.50
N ALA A 87 3.61 -1.61 -12.46
CA ALA A 87 3.12 -0.94 -11.25
C ALA A 87 1.84 -1.59 -10.71
N CYS A 88 0.88 -1.88 -11.60
CA CYS A 88 -0.36 -2.56 -11.24
C CYS A 88 -0.06 -3.93 -10.61
N LYS A 89 0.78 -4.75 -11.25
CA LYS A 89 1.12 -6.10 -10.74
C LYS A 89 1.77 -6.05 -9.35
N LEU A 90 2.69 -5.12 -9.12
CA LEU A 90 3.35 -4.94 -7.80
C LEU A 90 2.34 -4.54 -6.72
N VAL A 91 1.46 -3.58 -7.00
CA VAL A 91 0.44 -3.13 -6.03
C VAL A 91 -0.62 -4.22 -5.81
N ALA A 92 -1.07 -4.90 -6.87
CA ALA A 92 -2.01 -6.01 -6.79
C ALA A 92 -1.45 -7.16 -5.94
N ALA A 93 -0.16 -7.49 -6.08
CA ALA A 93 0.51 -8.46 -5.23
C ALA A 93 0.55 -8.03 -3.75
N GLY A 94 0.75 -6.74 -3.47
CA GLY A 94 0.62 -6.17 -2.13
C GLY A 94 -0.80 -6.29 -1.57
N LEU A 95 -1.83 -5.94 -2.36
CA LEU A 95 -3.24 -6.08 -2.00
C LEU A 95 -3.63 -7.54 -1.75
N GLN A 96 -3.13 -8.46 -2.57
CA GLN A 96 -3.33 -9.89 -2.38
C GLN A 96 -2.65 -10.36 -1.09
N HIS A 97 -1.40 -9.94 -0.82
CA HIS A 97 -0.72 -10.24 0.43
C HIS A 97 -1.56 -9.81 1.64
N ILE A 98 -2.03 -8.55 1.65
CA ILE A 98 -2.89 -8.01 2.71
C ILE A 98 -4.14 -8.88 2.88
N SER A 99 -4.83 -9.19 1.78
CA SER A 99 -6.08 -9.97 1.79
C SER A 99 -5.87 -11.41 2.29
N SER A 100 -4.68 -11.98 2.06
CA SER A 100 -4.30 -13.31 2.54
C SER A 100 -3.85 -13.34 4.00
N ILE A 101 -3.68 -12.20 4.68
CA ILE A 101 -3.44 -12.17 6.12
C ILE A 101 -4.72 -12.63 6.82
N GLN A 102 -4.69 -13.83 7.40
CA GLN A 102 -5.83 -14.45 8.04
C GLN A 102 -5.46 -14.88 9.47
N GLY A 103 -6.28 -14.49 10.44
CA GLY A 103 -6.15 -14.90 11.83
C GLY A 103 -6.96 -16.16 12.10
N SER A 104 -6.38 -17.09 12.86
CA SER A 104 -7.06 -18.26 13.42
C SER A 104 -6.79 -18.35 14.91
N TYR A 105 -7.76 -18.85 15.69
CA TYR A 105 -7.55 -19.09 17.11
C TYR A 105 -6.43 -20.11 17.33
N SER A 106 -5.59 -19.84 18.34
CA SER A 106 -4.59 -20.79 18.83
C SER A 106 -4.35 -20.56 20.32
N VAL A 107 -3.55 -21.43 20.96
CA VAL A 107 -3.15 -21.26 22.37
C VAL A 107 -2.43 -19.91 22.58
N SER A 108 -1.68 -19.45 21.58
CA SER A 108 -0.96 -18.17 21.59
C SER A 108 -1.74 -16.99 21.00
N GLU A 109 -2.87 -17.23 20.34
CA GLU A 109 -3.68 -16.22 19.66
C GLU A 109 -5.13 -16.27 20.15
N LYS A 110 -5.42 -15.47 21.19
CA LYS A 110 -6.75 -15.38 21.79
C LYS A 110 -7.64 -14.32 21.12
N THR A 111 -7.07 -13.44 20.30
CA THR A 111 -7.76 -12.33 19.63
C THR A 111 -7.43 -12.28 18.14
N PRO A 112 -7.62 -13.38 17.39
CA PRO A 112 -7.12 -13.53 16.02
C PRO A 112 -7.65 -12.46 15.08
N TYR A 113 -8.89 -12.00 15.26
CA TYR A 113 -9.48 -11.01 14.38
C TYR A 113 -8.92 -9.61 14.60
N ASP A 114 -8.69 -9.22 15.86
CA ASP A 114 -8.10 -7.90 16.13
C ASP A 114 -6.64 -7.87 15.68
N ASN A 115 -5.90 -8.99 15.83
CA ASN A 115 -4.56 -9.12 15.29
C ASN A 115 -4.52 -9.21 13.75
N GLN A 116 -5.52 -9.84 13.11
CA GLN A 116 -5.69 -9.81 11.66
C GLN A 116 -5.97 -8.38 11.16
N GLU A 117 -6.94 -7.70 11.76
CA GLU A 117 -7.31 -6.32 11.41
C GLU A 117 -6.10 -5.38 11.56
N PHE A 118 -5.34 -5.51 12.65
CA PHE A 118 -4.10 -4.75 12.84
C PHE A 118 -3.10 -4.99 11.72
N LYS A 119 -2.75 -6.24 11.45
CA LYS A 119 -1.75 -6.58 10.42
C LYS A 119 -2.18 -6.10 9.04
N GLN A 120 -3.43 -6.36 8.67
CA GLN A 120 -3.98 -5.91 7.39
C GLN A 120 -3.93 -4.39 7.26
N PHE A 121 -4.38 -3.67 8.29
CA PHE A 121 -4.45 -2.21 8.27
C PHE A 121 -3.07 -1.58 8.16
N VAL A 122 -2.12 -2.04 8.99
CA VAL A 122 -0.73 -1.56 8.94
C VAL A 122 -0.07 -1.88 7.60
N SER A 123 -0.26 -3.08 7.05
CA SER A 123 0.23 -3.41 5.71
C SER A 123 -0.41 -2.54 4.62
N CYS A 124 -1.68 -2.15 4.75
CA CYS A 124 -2.32 -1.21 3.82
C CYS A 124 -1.70 0.20 3.90
N LEU A 125 -1.45 0.71 5.11
CA LEU A 125 -0.74 1.97 5.29
C LEU A 125 0.64 1.95 4.62
N MET A 126 1.39 0.85 4.81
CA MET A 126 2.69 0.65 4.17
C MET A 126 2.59 0.57 2.66
N LEU A 127 1.59 -0.13 2.11
CA LEU A 127 1.41 -0.26 0.67
C LEU A 127 1.16 1.10 0.01
N ARG A 128 0.35 1.95 0.64
CA ARG A 128 0.13 3.33 0.19
C ARG A 128 1.43 4.14 0.19
N ALA A 129 2.22 4.03 1.25
CA ALA A 129 3.51 4.72 1.36
C ALA A 129 4.54 4.21 0.33
N VAL A 130 4.58 2.89 0.08
CA VAL A 130 5.41 2.29 -0.99
C VAL A 130 4.92 2.74 -2.38
N ALA A 131 3.62 2.82 -2.63
CA ALA A 131 3.08 3.34 -3.89
C ALA A 131 3.47 4.81 -4.12
N GLN A 132 3.53 5.62 -3.06
CA GLN A 132 4.05 6.98 -3.15
C GLN A 132 5.56 6.98 -3.49
N GLN A 133 6.36 6.11 -2.87
CA GLN A 133 7.77 5.93 -3.25
C GLN A 133 7.97 5.48 -4.70
N MET A 134 7.10 4.60 -5.21
CA MET A 134 7.09 4.20 -6.63
C MET A 134 6.95 5.41 -7.54
N LYS A 135 6.03 6.33 -7.22
CA LYS A 135 5.78 7.55 -8.01
C LYS A 135 6.94 8.54 -7.95
N GLU A 136 7.50 8.74 -6.77
CA GLU A 136 8.63 9.65 -6.57
C GLU A 136 9.88 9.17 -7.29
N LYS A 137 10.13 7.87 -7.29
CA LYS A 137 11.31 7.27 -7.93
C LYS A 137 11.14 7.03 -9.43
N SER A 138 9.90 6.92 -9.96
CA SER A 138 9.66 6.89 -11.41
C SER A 138 9.60 8.32 -11.98
N ILE A 139 10.79 8.87 -12.21
CA ILE A 139 11.00 10.25 -12.62
C ILE A 139 10.59 10.46 -14.09
N ILE A 140 10.74 9.45 -14.93
CA ILE A 140 10.49 9.52 -16.37
C ILE A 140 9.07 9.09 -16.71
N CYS A 141 8.61 7.95 -16.18
CA CYS A 141 7.30 7.40 -16.51
C CYS A 141 6.21 7.90 -15.56
N ASN A 142 5.03 8.20 -16.09
CA ASN A 142 3.83 8.32 -15.27
C ASN A 142 3.26 6.93 -14.98
N ILE A 143 3.29 6.50 -13.73
CA ILE A 143 2.84 5.15 -13.32
C ILE A 143 1.53 5.18 -12.51
N GLN A 144 0.95 6.38 -12.34
CA GLN A 144 -0.29 6.56 -11.59
C GLN A 144 -1.44 5.70 -12.16
N PRO A 145 -1.65 5.61 -13.48
CA PRO A 145 -2.70 4.75 -14.04
C PRO A 145 -2.62 3.29 -13.59
N GLY A 146 -1.42 2.72 -13.52
CA GLY A 146 -1.20 1.35 -13.07
C GLY A 146 -1.46 1.16 -11.57
N ILE A 147 -1.04 2.12 -10.75
CA ILE A 147 -1.34 2.12 -9.31
C ILE A 147 -2.86 2.18 -9.08
N ASP A 148 -3.56 3.08 -9.78
CA ASP A 148 -5.01 3.25 -9.67
C ASP A 148 -5.76 2.01 -10.14
N ALA A 149 -5.31 1.40 -11.24
CA ALA A 149 -5.89 0.15 -11.74
C ALA A 149 -5.84 -0.97 -10.68
N ALA A 150 -4.72 -1.12 -9.97
CA ALA A 150 -4.62 -2.12 -8.90
C ALA A 150 -5.55 -1.80 -7.71
N PHE A 151 -5.55 -0.56 -7.22
CA PHE A 151 -6.42 -0.18 -6.10
C PHE A 151 -7.91 -0.26 -6.45
N ALA A 152 -8.30 0.00 -7.70
CA ALA A 152 -9.66 -0.21 -8.18
C ALA A 152 -10.10 -1.68 -8.11
N LYS A 153 -9.15 -2.64 -8.12
CA LYS A 153 -9.41 -4.08 -7.95
C LYS A 153 -9.32 -4.56 -6.50
N ALA A 154 -9.04 -3.70 -5.51
CA ALA A 154 -8.88 -4.10 -4.11
C ALA A 154 -10.07 -4.89 -3.56
N GLY A 155 -11.30 -4.53 -3.93
CA GLY A 155 -12.51 -5.25 -3.53
C GLY A 155 -12.59 -6.67 -4.13
N ALA A 156 -12.21 -6.84 -5.40
CA ALA A 156 -12.17 -8.15 -6.06
C ALA A 156 -11.06 -9.02 -5.46
N ILE A 157 -9.84 -8.46 -5.32
CA ILE A 157 -8.69 -9.14 -4.71
C ILE A 157 -9.03 -9.61 -3.28
N LYS A 158 -9.67 -8.76 -2.48
CA LYS A 158 -10.17 -9.16 -1.15
C LYS A 158 -11.11 -10.36 -1.26
N LYS A 159 -12.11 -10.30 -2.14
CA LYS A 159 -13.10 -11.38 -2.31
C LYS A 159 -12.44 -12.72 -2.66
N ASP A 160 -11.39 -12.69 -3.47
CA ASP A 160 -10.71 -13.89 -3.94
C ASP A 160 -9.73 -14.48 -2.90
N HIS A 161 -9.13 -13.64 -2.04
CA HIS A 161 -8.00 -14.04 -1.19
C HIS A 161 -8.26 -13.97 0.33
N CYS A 162 -9.33 -13.29 0.77
CA CYS A 162 -9.82 -13.36 2.14
C CYS A 162 -10.94 -14.42 2.25
N THR A 163 -10.54 -15.65 2.55
CA THR A 163 -11.39 -16.85 2.45
C THR A 163 -11.83 -17.43 3.80
N ASN A 164 -11.36 -16.88 4.92
CA ASN A 164 -11.67 -17.40 6.26
C ASN A 164 -13.06 -17.03 6.79
N ASN A 165 -13.95 -16.46 5.95
CA ASN A 165 -15.27 -15.95 6.33
C ASN A 165 -15.25 -14.90 7.46
N LYS A 166 -14.14 -14.15 7.59
CA LYS A 166 -14.00 -13.07 8.56
C LYS A 166 -13.95 -11.72 7.88
N PRO A 167 -14.29 -10.63 8.60
CA PRO A 167 -14.08 -9.30 8.08
C PRO A 167 -12.62 -9.08 7.70
N CYS A 168 -12.36 -8.78 6.43
CA CYS A 168 -11.09 -8.25 5.95
C CYS A 168 -11.27 -6.80 5.52
N ILE A 169 -10.20 -6.03 5.67
CA ILE A 169 -10.17 -4.64 5.20
C ILE A 169 -10.26 -4.59 3.67
N VAL A 170 -10.85 -3.52 3.12
CA VAL A 170 -10.66 -3.18 1.71
C VAL A 170 -9.61 -2.07 1.65
N CYS A 171 -8.39 -2.41 1.24
CA CYS A 171 -7.31 -1.43 1.13
C CYS A 171 -7.45 -0.63 -0.17
N THR A 172 -8.14 0.51 -0.11
CA THR A 172 -8.29 1.43 -1.24
C THR A 172 -7.19 2.49 -1.26
N LEU A 173 -7.09 3.28 -2.32
CA LEU A 173 -6.37 4.55 -2.36
C LEU A 173 -7.39 5.56 -2.87
N ASP A 174 -7.85 6.48 -2.02
CA ASP A 174 -8.70 7.59 -2.46
C ASP A 174 -8.03 8.92 -2.17
N ASP A 175 -8.43 9.98 -2.88
CA ASP A 175 -7.80 11.30 -2.76
C ASP A 175 -7.95 11.93 -1.37
N ARG A 176 -8.93 11.48 -0.56
CA ARG A 176 -9.08 11.93 0.83
C ARG A 176 -7.93 11.40 1.71
N THR A 177 -7.38 10.23 1.36
CA THR A 177 -6.35 9.57 2.16
C THR A 177 -4.92 10.06 1.95
N LYS A 178 -4.65 10.95 0.98
CA LYS A 178 -3.29 11.50 0.74
C LYS A 178 -2.79 12.37 1.90
N ASP A 179 -3.69 13.08 2.56
CA ASP A 179 -3.36 14.04 3.62
C ASP A 179 -3.87 13.65 5.01
N GLU A 180 -4.69 12.60 5.13
CA GLU A 180 -5.27 12.15 6.41
C GLU A 180 -4.24 11.69 7.45
N LEU A 181 -3.01 11.37 7.05
CA LEU A 181 -1.92 11.04 7.97
C LEU A 181 -1.06 12.25 8.35
N ASN A 182 -1.18 13.38 7.66
CA ASN A 182 -0.35 14.57 7.91
C ASN A 182 -0.57 15.13 9.32
N ASP A 183 -1.78 15.00 9.86
CA ASP A 183 -2.12 15.44 11.22
C ASP A 183 -2.37 14.28 12.19
N CYS A 184 -2.14 13.05 11.73
CA CYS A 184 -2.38 11.88 12.55
C CYS A 184 -1.25 11.67 13.54
N THR A 185 -1.58 11.70 14.84
CA THR A 185 -0.60 11.54 15.91
C THR A 185 -0.92 10.36 16.82
N ILE A 186 0.13 9.71 17.32
CA ILE A 186 0.07 8.57 18.26
C ILE A 186 0.85 8.91 19.53
N PRO A 187 0.40 8.42 20.71
CA PRO A 187 1.13 8.55 21.96
C PRO A 187 2.63 8.21 21.88
N ASN A 188 3.43 8.96 22.64
CA ASN A 188 4.89 8.75 22.74
C ASN A 188 5.34 8.68 24.21
N GLY A 189 4.61 7.90 25.01
CA GLY A 189 4.85 7.74 26.44
C GLY A 189 4.57 9.05 27.17
N LYS A 190 5.56 9.57 27.90
CA LYS A 190 5.47 10.85 28.63
C LYS A 190 5.80 12.07 27.74
N GLY A 191 6.24 11.86 26.50
CA GLY A 191 6.58 12.94 25.56
C GLY A 191 5.38 13.38 24.70
N PRO A 192 5.57 14.42 23.87
CA PRO A 192 4.55 14.85 22.91
C PRO A 192 4.23 13.73 21.94
N HIS A 193 2.97 13.66 21.49
CA HIS A 193 2.55 12.69 20.48
C HIS A 193 3.42 12.82 19.22
N VAL A 194 3.66 11.68 18.56
CA VAL A 194 4.44 11.62 17.32
C VAL A 194 3.52 11.57 16.13
N ASN A 195 3.90 12.29 15.09
CA ASN A 195 3.20 12.23 13.81
C ASN A 195 3.49 10.90 13.09
N VAL A 196 2.45 10.27 12.55
CA VAL A 196 2.54 8.95 11.93
C VAL A 196 3.27 9.00 10.59
N LYS A 197 3.05 10.03 9.78
CA LYS A 197 3.66 10.14 8.45
C LYS A 197 5.20 10.08 8.46
N PRO A 198 5.94 10.93 9.20
CA PRO A 198 7.40 10.87 9.21
C PRO A 198 7.92 9.55 9.82
N LYS A 199 7.13 8.90 10.68
CA LYS A 199 7.47 7.58 11.21
C LYS A 199 7.36 6.47 10.17
N LEU A 200 6.32 6.49 9.32
CA LEU A 200 6.20 5.58 8.19
C LEU A 200 7.32 5.82 7.16
N GLU A 201 7.61 7.08 6.85
CA GLU A 201 8.72 7.46 5.96
C GLU A 201 10.06 6.95 6.51
N SER A 202 10.32 7.13 7.80
CA SER A 202 11.52 6.62 8.46
C SER A 202 11.65 5.09 8.38
N LEU A 203 10.55 4.34 8.47
CA LEU A 203 10.56 2.89 8.27
C LEU A 203 10.92 2.52 6.82
N LEU A 204 10.39 3.24 5.84
CA LEU A 204 10.72 3.02 4.43
C LEU A 204 12.19 3.34 4.12
N THR A 205 12.72 4.44 4.66
CA THR A 205 14.14 4.79 4.53
C THR A 205 15.03 3.75 5.21
N GLY A 206 14.63 3.26 6.39
CA GLY A 206 15.37 2.17 7.07
C GLY A 206 15.39 0.86 6.29
N GLU A 207 14.42 0.63 5.41
CA GLU A 207 14.30 -0.55 4.54
C GLU A 207 14.61 -0.21 3.06
N GLU A 208 15.35 0.87 2.79
CA GLU A 208 15.51 1.41 1.43
C GLU A 208 16.01 0.36 0.42
N SER A 209 16.96 -0.50 0.81
CA SER A 209 17.45 -1.57 -0.06
C SER A 209 16.33 -2.52 -0.50
N ASN A 210 15.46 -2.92 0.43
CA ASN A 210 14.33 -3.81 0.17
C ASN A 210 13.25 -3.11 -0.67
N VAL A 211 12.98 -1.83 -0.39
CA VAL A 211 12.07 -1.00 -1.20
C VAL A 211 12.59 -0.89 -2.63
N ASN A 212 13.86 -0.50 -2.81
CA ASN A 212 14.50 -0.34 -4.11
C ASN A 212 14.51 -1.66 -4.90
N LYS A 213 14.78 -2.78 -4.23
CA LYS A 213 14.71 -4.13 -4.84
C LYS A 213 13.29 -4.48 -5.27
N THR A 214 12.27 -4.10 -4.50
CA THR A 214 10.86 -4.38 -4.81
C THR A 214 10.41 -3.63 -6.06
N ILE A 215 10.83 -2.38 -6.22
CA ILE A 215 10.41 -1.53 -7.34
C ILE A 215 11.42 -1.49 -8.49
N GLN A 216 12.47 -2.31 -8.45
CA GLN A 216 13.57 -2.23 -9.43
C GLN A 216 13.10 -2.41 -10.88
N ASP A 217 12.14 -3.32 -11.10
CA ASP A 217 11.63 -3.64 -12.42
C ASP A 217 10.81 -2.49 -13.00
N LEU A 218 10.07 -1.79 -12.15
CA LEU A 218 9.34 -0.58 -12.49
C LEU A 218 10.27 0.55 -12.96
N LEU A 219 11.46 0.65 -12.35
CA LEU A 219 12.43 1.71 -12.62
C LEU A 219 13.41 1.37 -13.76
N LYS A 220 13.19 0.29 -14.51
CA LYS A 220 14.08 -0.10 -15.63
C LYS A 220 14.17 0.99 -16.69
N THR A 221 13.05 1.62 -17.06
CA THR A 221 13.04 2.69 -18.04
C THR A 221 13.81 3.92 -17.54
N ASP A 222 13.67 4.26 -16.26
CA ASP A 222 14.40 5.35 -15.59
C ASP A 222 15.93 5.12 -15.58
N LYS A 223 16.36 3.88 -15.32
CA LYS A 223 17.78 3.54 -15.10
C LYS A 223 18.54 3.14 -16.36
N SER A 224 17.88 2.42 -17.27
CA SER A 224 18.54 1.76 -18.40
C SER A 224 17.66 1.66 -19.66
N GLY A 225 16.57 2.44 -19.75
CA GLY A 225 15.71 2.45 -20.93
C GLY A 225 16.40 3.05 -22.16
N THR A 226 16.05 2.55 -23.34
CA THR A 226 16.46 3.15 -24.63
C THR A 226 15.87 4.55 -24.78
N LEU A 227 16.41 5.35 -25.71
CA LEU A 227 15.89 6.70 -25.98
C LEU A 227 14.39 6.68 -26.31
N CYS A 228 13.95 5.77 -27.19
CA CYS A 228 12.54 5.64 -27.55
C CYS A 228 11.64 5.33 -26.34
N GLN A 229 12.04 4.37 -25.50
CA GLN A 229 11.28 4.01 -24.29
C GLN A 229 11.19 5.18 -23.31
N ARG A 230 12.28 5.92 -23.13
CA ARG A 230 12.30 7.10 -22.26
C ARG A 230 11.41 8.21 -22.82
N LEU A 231 11.40 8.43 -24.13
CA LEU A 231 10.54 9.42 -24.79
C LEU A 231 9.05 9.05 -24.68
N GLN A 232 8.68 7.78 -24.88
CA GLN A 232 7.32 7.28 -24.67
C GLN A 232 6.82 7.61 -23.26
N CYS A 233 7.62 7.28 -22.24
CA CYS A 233 7.29 7.58 -20.85
C CYS A 233 7.20 9.09 -20.54
N LEU A 234 8.17 9.88 -21.02
CA LEU A 234 8.18 11.33 -20.79
C LEU A 234 6.97 12.01 -21.42
N SER A 235 6.54 11.59 -22.61
CA SER A 235 5.38 12.15 -23.29
C SER A 235 4.14 12.04 -22.39
N SER A 236 3.82 10.83 -21.93
CA SER A 236 2.67 10.59 -21.05
C SER A 236 2.78 11.34 -19.72
N LYS A 237 4.00 11.51 -19.18
CA LYS A 237 4.22 12.29 -17.95
C LYS A 237 3.98 13.77 -18.15
N VAL A 238 4.42 14.35 -19.26
CA VAL A 238 4.16 15.75 -19.61
C VAL A 238 2.67 16.00 -19.79
N ASP A 239 1.95 15.09 -20.44
CA ASP A 239 0.50 15.23 -20.66
C ASP A 239 -0.30 15.13 -19.35
N ALA A 240 0.12 14.26 -18.43
CA ALA A 240 -0.45 14.19 -17.08
C ALA A 240 -0.25 15.50 -16.28
N LEU A 241 0.94 16.10 -16.35
CA LEU A 241 1.25 17.37 -15.67
C LEU A 241 0.43 18.54 -16.23
N LYS A 242 0.24 18.60 -17.56
CA LYS A 242 -0.63 19.60 -18.20
C LYS A 242 -2.07 19.47 -17.69
N SER A 243 -2.59 18.25 -17.62
CA SER A 243 -3.95 17.99 -17.16
C SER A 243 -4.17 18.44 -15.70
N GLN A 244 -3.17 18.24 -14.82
CA GLN A 244 -3.21 18.70 -13.42
C GLN A 244 -3.17 20.23 -13.29
N SER A 245 -2.46 20.92 -14.18
CA SER A 245 -2.40 22.39 -14.18
C SER A 245 -3.72 23.03 -14.63
N GLN A 246 -4.49 22.34 -15.48
CA GLN A 246 -5.80 22.80 -15.96
C GLN A 246 -6.94 22.51 -14.97
N SER A 247 -6.84 21.46 -14.14
CA SER A 247 -7.83 21.17 -13.11
C SER A 247 -7.73 22.05 -11.85
N ASN A 248 -6.61 22.77 -11.70
CA ASN A 248 -6.32 23.66 -10.57
C ASN A 248 -6.42 25.16 -10.93
N ALA A 249 -6.88 25.48 -12.14
CA ALA A 249 -7.12 26.84 -12.65
C ALA A 249 -8.63 27.08 -12.83
#